data_AF-A0AAE9SUU0-F1
#
_entry.id   AF-A0AAE9SUU0-F1
#
_cell.length_a   1.000
_cell.length_b   1.000
_cell.length_c   1.000
_cell.angle_alpha   90.00
_cell.angle_beta   90.00
_cell.angle_gamma   90.00
#
_symmetry.space_group_name_H-M   'P 1'
#
loop_
_entity.id
_entity.type
_entity.pdbx_description
1 polymer ?
#
loop_
_entity_poly.entity_id
_entity_poly.type
_entity_poly.pdbx_seq_one_letter_code
_entity_poly.pdbx_strand_id
1 'polypeptide(L)'
;MQFRPLSFECMDTAYYCMGRRKGRGVVMAAGSVSLGKAMWRGFRGKCPNCGEGHLFGRFLKVADRCDHCGEELFHQRADDFPAYLVMVVVGHLVVPAILAVETAYAPPEWLQLAVWLPVTLFASLALLQPTKGAIVGLQWQLGMHGFEAGKLRREAGELAPVLVKADARAA
;
A
#
# COMPACT_ATOMS: atom_id res chain seq x y z
N MET A 1 -15.49 -10.11 -53.76
CA MET A 1 -14.38 -9.64 -52.89
C MET A 1 -14.85 -9.76 -51.46
N GLN A 2 -14.28 -10.74 -50.79
CA GLN A 2 -14.78 -11.38 -49.59
C GLN A 2 -14.05 -10.73 -48.41
N PHE A 3 -14.78 -10.07 -47.51
CA PHE A 3 -14.25 -9.60 -46.23
C PHE A 3 -13.68 -10.81 -45.48
N ARG A 4 -12.36 -10.96 -45.47
CA ARG A 4 -11.68 -11.92 -44.60
C ARG A 4 -11.79 -11.40 -43.18
N PRO A 5 -12.43 -12.12 -42.25
CA PRO A 5 -12.36 -11.77 -40.84
C PRO A 5 -10.89 -11.87 -40.42
N LEU A 6 -10.37 -10.80 -39.82
CA LEU A 6 -9.18 -10.88 -38.99
C LEU A 6 -9.53 -11.86 -37.85
N SER A 7 -8.95 -13.05 -37.92
CA SER A 7 -9.02 -14.09 -36.91
C SER A 7 -8.41 -13.56 -35.61
N PHE A 8 -9.24 -12.96 -34.77
CA PHE A 8 -9.06 -12.99 -33.33
C PHE A 8 -9.24 -14.45 -32.88
N GLU A 9 -8.19 -15.25 -33.01
CA GLU A 9 -8.09 -16.48 -32.24
C GLU A 9 -7.79 -16.09 -30.79
N CYS A 10 -8.89 -15.92 -30.07
CA CYS A 10 -8.94 -15.92 -28.62
C CYS A 10 -8.53 -17.31 -28.11
N MET A 11 -7.22 -17.52 -27.90
CA MET A 11 -6.69 -18.73 -27.29
C MET A 11 -6.24 -18.39 -25.86
N ASP A 12 -7.13 -18.76 -24.94
CA ASP A 12 -7.00 -18.75 -23.47
C ASP A 12 -7.01 -17.38 -22.77
N THR A 13 -7.69 -17.37 -21.61
CA THR A 13 -8.00 -16.24 -20.72
C THR A 13 -6.75 -15.64 -20.03
N ALA A 14 -5.73 -15.33 -20.83
CA ALA A 14 -4.40 -14.87 -20.44
C ALA A 14 -3.78 -13.93 -21.51
N TYR A 15 -4.61 -13.06 -22.10
CA TYR A 15 -4.31 -12.20 -23.25
C TYR A 15 -3.11 -11.25 -23.03
N TYR A 16 -1.92 -11.70 -23.42
CA TYR A 16 -0.76 -10.86 -23.67
C TYR A 16 -0.81 -10.32 -25.12
N CYS A 17 -1.15 -9.04 -25.31
CA CYS A 17 -0.94 -8.36 -26.59
C CYS A 17 0.50 -7.82 -26.67
N MET A 18 1.41 -8.55 -27.33
CA MET A 18 2.75 -8.07 -27.69
C MET A 18 2.68 -7.06 -28.85
N GLY A 19 2.48 -5.79 -28.53
CA GLY A 19 2.77 -4.70 -29.45
C GLY A 19 4.27 -4.45 -29.56
N ARG A 20 4.91 -4.89 -30.65
CA ARG A 20 6.29 -4.51 -31.03
C ARG A 20 6.37 -3.00 -31.31
N ARG A 21 6.56 -2.16 -30.29
CA ARG A 21 7.10 -0.79 -30.46
C ARG A 21 8.46 -0.67 -29.76
N LYS A 22 9.47 -0.31 -30.56
CA LYS A 22 10.89 -0.10 -30.26
C LYS A 22 11.20 0.29 -28.80
N GLY A 23 11.94 -0.58 -28.10
CA GLY A 23 13.08 -0.18 -27.28
C GLY A 23 12.85 0.27 -25.83
N ARG A 24 11.69 0.03 -25.22
CA ARG A 24 11.49 0.13 -23.76
C ARG A 24 10.72 -1.09 -23.30
N GLY A 25 11.37 -2.00 -22.59
CA GLY A 25 10.72 -3.18 -22.02
C GLY A 25 9.63 -2.73 -21.04
N VAL A 26 8.38 -3.02 -21.37
CA VAL A 26 7.21 -2.79 -20.51
C VAL A 26 6.83 -4.15 -19.94
N VAL A 27 6.94 -4.31 -18.61
CA VAL A 27 6.38 -5.47 -17.93
C VAL A 27 4.93 -5.12 -17.60
N MET A 28 3.99 -5.75 -18.31
CA MET A 28 2.58 -5.69 -17.97
C MET A 28 2.39 -6.52 -16.70
N ALA A 29 2.26 -5.89 -15.54
CA ALA A 29 1.87 -6.59 -14.32
C ALA A 29 0.36 -6.87 -14.38
N ALA A 30 -0.05 -7.80 -15.24
CA ALA A 30 -1.36 -8.43 -15.22
C ALA A 30 -1.34 -9.61 -14.24
N GLY A 31 -0.95 -9.34 -12.99
CA GLY A 31 -0.83 -10.35 -11.95
C GLY A 31 -1.29 -9.78 -10.62
N SER A 32 -2.13 -10.53 -9.91
CA SER A 32 -2.58 -10.18 -8.56
C SER A 32 -1.37 -9.83 -7.69
N VAL A 33 -1.31 -8.57 -7.25
CA VAL A 33 -0.25 -8.12 -6.34
C VAL A 33 -0.36 -8.99 -5.08
N SER A 34 0.72 -9.59 -4.60
CA SER A 34 0.64 -10.38 -3.37
C SER A 34 0.22 -9.52 -2.18
N LEU A 35 -0.46 -10.11 -1.20
CA LEU A 35 -0.94 -9.40 0.00
C LEU A 35 0.17 -8.60 0.68
N GLY A 36 1.32 -9.23 0.91
CA GLY A 36 2.49 -8.58 1.50
C GLY A 36 3.01 -7.41 0.67
N LYS A 37 3.01 -7.52 -0.67
CA LYS A 37 3.46 -6.43 -1.56
C LYS A 37 2.47 -5.26 -1.56
N ALA A 38 1.17 -5.53 -1.52
CA ALA A 38 0.14 -4.50 -1.41
C ALA A 38 0.24 -3.76 -0.06
N MET A 39 0.40 -4.50 1.04
CA MET A 39 0.62 -3.93 2.38
C MET A 39 1.90 -3.10 2.44
N TRP A 40 3.01 -3.59 1.88
CA TRP A 40 4.29 -2.87 1.86
C TRP A 40 4.24 -1.58 1.04
N ARG A 41 3.59 -1.61 -0.12
CA ARG A 41 3.34 -0.40 -0.93
C ARG A 41 2.52 0.60 -0.14
N GLY A 42 1.46 0.14 0.51
CA GLY A 42 0.65 0.94 1.42
C GLY A 42 1.45 1.55 2.57
N PHE A 43 2.30 0.76 3.23
CA PHE A 43 3.18 1.20 4.31
C PHE A 43 4.11 2.34 3.88
N ARG A 44 4.59 2.31 2.64
CA ARG A 44 5.40 3.38 2.04
C ARG A 44 4.59 4.57 1.52
N GLY A 45 3.27 4.59 1.72
CA GLY A 45 2.37 5.63 1.21
C GLY A 45 2.21 5.60 -0.31
N LYS A 46 2.42 4.44 -0.93
CA LYS A 46 2.30 4.24 -2.38
C LYS A 46 1.05 3.43 -2.74
N CYS A 47 0.57 3.63 -3.96
CA CYS A 47 -0.59 2.90 -4.48
C CYS A 47 -0.34 1.39 -4.43
N PRO A 48 -1.26 0.57 -3.89
CA PRO A 48 -1.08 -0.87 -3.76
C PRO A 48 -1.04 -1.58 -5.13
N ASN A 49 -1.75 -1.04 -6.13
CA ASN A 49 -1.81 -1.57 -7.49
C ASN A 49 -0.51 -1.26 -8.29
N CYS A 50 -0.18 0.01 -8.51
CA CYS A 50 0.96 0.40 -9.35
C CYS A 50 2.30 0.52 -8.59
N GLY A 51 2.28 0.86 -7.30
CA GLY A 51 3.49 1.14 -6.51
C GLY A 51 4.16 2.50 -6.76
N GLU A 52 3.73 3.26 -7.77
CA GLU A 52 4.34 4.55 -8.14
C GLU A 52 3.55 5.76 -7.60
N GLY A 53 2.23 5.74 -7.77
CA GLY A 53 1.33 6.80 -7.32
C GLY A 53 1.24 6.94 -5.81
N HIS A 54 0.78 8.09 -5.34
CA HIS A 54 0.62 8.37 -3.91
C HIS A 54 -0.71 7.80 -3.39
N LEU A 55 -0.66 7.15 -2.23
CA LEU A 55 -1.86 6.65 -1.55
C LEU A 55 -2.60 7.77 -0.81
N PHE A 56 -1.83 8.72 -0.26
CA PHE A 56 -2.33 9.81 0.57
C PHE A 56 -2.27 11.13 -0.21
N GLY A 57 -3.40 11.83 -0.31
CA GLY A 57 -3.46 13.19 -0.86
C GLY A 57 -3.15 14.26 0.19
N ARG A 58 -3.29 13.95 1.48
CA ARG A 58 -2.91 14.78 2.63
C ARG A 58 -2.42 13.87 3.76
N PHE A 59 -1.80 14.41 4.82
CA PHE A 59 -1.15 13.65 5.91
C PHE A 59 -1.84 12.31 6.26
N LEU A 60 -3.14 12.32 6.58
CA LEU A 60 -3.94 11.13 6.89
C LEU A 60 -5.11 10.86 5.92
N LYS A 61 -5.29 11.71 4.91
CA LYS A 61 -6.42 11.60 3.96
C LYS A 61 -5.98 10.77 2.75
N VAL A 62 -6.62 9.62 2.58
CA VAL A 62 -6.44 8.76 1.40
C VAL A 62 -6.96 9.51 0.17
N ALA A 63 -6.25 9.42 -0.95
CA ALA A 63 -6.68 10.01 -2.22
C ALA A 63 -7.87 9.23 -2.78
N ASP A 64 -8.81 9.90 -3.47
CA ASP A 64 -9.97 9.20 -4.02
C ASP A 64 -9.60 8.26 -5.16
N ARG A 65 -8.61 8.68 -5.97
CA ARG A 65 -8.04 7.91 -7.08
C ARG A 65 -6.53 8.04 -7.10
N CYS A 66 -5.85 7.02 -7.62
CA CYS A 66 -4.42 7.09 -7.85
C CYS A 66 -4.09 7.95 -9.09
N ASP A 67 -3.18 8.92 -8.96
CA ASP A 67 -2.78 9.82 -10.06
C ASP A 67 -2.09 9.13 -11.25
N HIS A 68 -1.48 7.96 -11.01
CA HIS A 68 -0.75 7.21 -12.04
C HIS A 68 -1.60 6.14 -12.75
N CYS A 69 -2.29 5.27 -12.00
CA CYS A 69 -3.06 4.16 -12.58
C CYS A 69 -4.57 4.34 -12.53
N GLY A 70 -5.09 5.42 -11.92
CA GLY A 70 -6.53 5.68 -11.84
C GLY A 70 -7.31 4.76 -10.88
N GLU A 71 -6.62 3.93 -10.09
CA GLU A 71 -7.26 3.02 -9.13
C GLU A 71 -8.12 3.78 -8.12
N GLU A 72 -9.35 3.30 -7.88
CA GLU A 72 -10.28 3.87 -6.91
C GLU A 72 -9.88 3.47 -5.48
N LEU A 73 -9.57 4.45 -4.63
CA LEU A 73 -9.04 4.24 -3.28
C LEU A 73 -9.93 4.81 -2.17
N PHE A 74 -11.02 5.49 -2.53
CA PHE A 74 -11.94 6.18 -1.60
C PHE A 74 -12.79 5.28 -0.69
N HIS A 75 -12.85 3.97 -0.95
CA HIS A 75 -13.75 3.05 -0.22
C HIS A 75 -13.26 2.69 1.20
N GLN A 76 -12.02 3.05 1.56
CA GLN A 76 -11.45 2.70 2.87
C GLN A 76 -12.27 3.25 4.05
N ARG A 77 -12.56 2.37 5.01
CA ARG A 77 -13.17 2.67 6.31
C ARG A 77 -12.31 2.07 7.42
N ALA A 78 -11.18 2.70 7.72
CA ALA A 78 -10.14 2.11 8.59
C ALA A 78 -9.56 3.12 9.58
N ASP A 79 -10.40 3.89 10.25
CA ASP A 79 -9.90 5.04 11.02
C ASP A 79 -9.48 4.68 12.46
N ASP A 80 -10.06 3.66 13.09
CA ASP A 80 -9.72 3.29 14.49
C ASP A 80 -8.61 2.23 14.62
N PHE A 81 -8.62 1.20 13.77
CA PHE A 81 -7.65 0.09 13.85
C PHE A 81 -6.17 0.53 13.77
N PRO A 82 -5.77 1.49 12.90
CA PRO A 82 -4.40 1.95 12.84
C PRO A 82 -3.91 2.56 14.15
N ALA A 83 -4.77 3.27 14.88
CA ALA A 83 -4.40 3.90 16.15
C ALA A 83 -4.10 2.84 17.22
N TYR A 84 -4.93 1.81 17.33
CA TYR A 84 -4.70 0.70 18.27
C TYR A 84 -3.39 -0.04 17.97
N LEU A 85 -3.09 -0.31 16.69
CA LEU A 85 -1.84 -0.99 16.34
C LEU A 85 -0.61 -0.14 16.69
N VAL A 86 -0.68 1.17 16.45
CA VAL A 86 0.37 2.11 16.85
C VAL A 86 0.57 2.13 18.36
N MET A 87 -0.52 2.18 19.14
CA MET A 87 -0.44 2.15 20.61
C MET A 87 0.22 0.87 21.12
N VAL A 88 -0.14 -0.28 20.57
CA VAL A 88 0.48 -1.56 20.93
C VAL A 88 1.96 -1.54 20.60
N VAL A 89 2.35 -1.19 19.38
CA VAL A 89 3.77 -1.17 18.97
C VAL A 89 4.59 -0.18 19.79
N VAL A 90 4.13 1.07 19.90
CA VAL A 90 4.83 2.12 20.64
C VAL A 90 4.90 1.78 22.12
N GLY A 91 3.81 1.29 22.73
CA GLY A 91 3.80 0.88 24.13
C GLY A 91 4.78 -0.25 24.43
N HIS A 92 4.86 -1.28 23.58
CA HIS A 92 5.81 -2.39 23.75
C HIS A 92 7.27 -1.99 23.52
N LEU A 93 7.54 -0.87 22.86
CA LEU A 93 8.90 -0.34 22.70
C LEU A 93 9.26 0.62 23.83
N VAL A 94 8.37 1.58 24.12
CA VAL A 94 8.61 2.67 25.07
C VAL A 94 8.56 2.17 26.52
N VAL A 95 7.58 1.35 26.91
CA VAL A 95 7.43 0.91 28.30
C VAL A 95 8.63 0.09 28.79
N PRO A 96 9.11 -0.93 28.05
CA PRO A 96 10.33 -1.64 28.47
C PRO A 96 11.57 -0.75 28.47
N ALA A 97 11.65 0.22 27.56
CA ALA A 97 12.78 1.15 27.50
C ALA A 97 12.78 2.13 28.70
N ILE A 98 11.62 2.64 29.10
CA ILE A 98 11.44 3.41 30.35
C ILE A 98 11.88 2.56 31.53
N LEU A 99 11.38 1.33 31.65
CA LEU A 99 11.70 0.44 32.77
C LEU A 99 13.19 0.10 32.83
N ALA A 100 13.83 -0.13 31.68
CA ALA A 100 15.27 -0.38 31.60
C ALA A 100 16.10 0.84 32.06
N VAL A 101 15.69 2.05 31.65
CA VAL A 101 16.37 3.29 32.07
C VAL A 101 16.16 3.56 33.56
N GLU A 102 14.96 3.33 34.07
CA GLU A 102 14.63 3.50 35.49
C GLU A 102 15.44 2.54 36.36
N THR A 103 15.49 1.26 35.99
CA THR A 103 16.23 0.25 36.76
C THR A 103 17.75 0.42 36.69
N ALA A 104 18.29 0.97 35.60
CA ALA A 104 19.73 1.16 35.43
C ALA A 104 20.25 2.48 36.02
N TYR A 105 19.47 3.57 35.93
CA TYR A 105 19.96 4.92 36.23
C TYR A 105 19.09 5.70 37.23
N ALA A 106 17.84 5.28 37.49
CA ALA A 106 16.87 5.98 38.33
C ALA A 106 16.90 7.52 38.17
N PRO A 107 16.75 8.05 36.93
CA PRO A 107 16.84 9.48 36.69
C PRO A 107 15.63 10.20 37.28
N PRO A 108 15.76 11.51 37.60
CA PRO A 108 14.66 12.28 38.18
C PRO A 108 13.44 12.31 37.25
N GLU A 109 12.24 12.32 37.83
CA GLU A 109 10.97 12.13 37.11
C GLU A 109 10.72 13.19 36.02
N TRP A 110 11.14 14.43 36.25
CA TRP A 110 10.99 15.51 35.28
C TRP A 110 11.79 15.24 34.00
N LEU A 111 12.97 14.61 34.11
CA LEU A 111 13.82 14.28 32.97
C LEU A 111 13.20 13.15 32.16
N GLN A 112 12.62 12.16 32.85
CA GLN A 112 11.87 11.09 32.19
C GLN A 112 10.70 11.64 31.40
N LEU A 113 9.88 12.50 32.02
CA LEU A 113 8.75 13.12 31.32
C LEU A 113 9.22 13.96 30.14
N ALA A 114 10.27 14.76 30.31
CA ALA A 114 10.82 15.61 29.26
C ALA A 114 11.35 14.83 28.06
N VAL A 115 11.83 13.60 28.25
CA VAL A 115 12.35 12.75 27.16
C VAL A 115 11.27 11.82 26.60
N TRP A 116 10.56 11.09 27.44
CA TRP A 116 9.64 10.05 27.00
C TRP A 116 8.33 10.58 26.43
N LEU A 117 7.84 11.75 26.87
CA LEU A 117 6.67 12.39 26.26
C LEU A 117 6.90 12.75 24.79
N PRO A 118 7.95 13.52 24.42
CA PRO A 118 8.20 13.82 23.01
C PRO A 118 8.56 12.57 22.22
N VAL A 119 9.36 11.64 22.77
CA VAL A 119 9.69 10.38 22.08
C VAL A 119 8.42 9.61 21.72
N THR A 120 7.50 9.44 22.67
CA THR A 120 6.23 8.75 22.44
C THR A 120 5.39 9.49 21.41
N LEU A 121 5.25 10.81 21.53
CA LEU A 121 4.48 11.65 20.60
C LEU A 121 5.00 11.52 19.16
N PHE A 122 6.30 11.71 18.95
CA PHE A 122 6.90 11.63 17.62
C PHE A 122 6.87 10.20 17.06
N ALA A 123 7.11 9.18 17.89
CA ALA A 123 7.02 7.79 17.46
C ALA A 123 5.59 7.43 17.02
N SER A 124 4.56 7.84 17.78
CA SER A 124 3.17 7.61 17.42
C SER A 124 2.78 8.32 16.13
N LEU A 125 3.14 9.60 15.97
CA LEU A 125 2.84 10.36 14.74
C LEU A 125 3.54 9.78 13.52
N ALA A 126 4.81 9.38 13.66
CA ALA A 126 5.59 8.78 12.57
C ALA A 126 5.03 7.42 12.14
N LEU A 127 4.52 6.62 13.08
CA LEU A 127 3.99 5.28 12.80
C LEU A 127 2.53 5.29 12.33
N LEU A 128 1.77 6.35 12.61
CA LEU A 128 0.35 6.48 12.25
C LEU A 128 0.11 6.41 10.73
N GLN A 129 0.82 7.23 9.97
CA GLN A 129 0.68 7.29 8.50
C GLN A 129 1.04 5.96 7.80
N PRO A 130 2.21 5.33 8.06
CA PRO A 130 2.56 4.08 7.40
C PRO A 130 1.64 2.92 7.82
N THR A 131 1.21 2.89 9.09
CA THR A 131 0.27 1.88 9.57
C THR A 131 -1.07 2.00 8.84
N LYS A 132 -1.64 3.20 8.76
CA LYS A 132 -2.87 3.44 8.00
C LYS A 132 -2.74 2.97 6.55
N GLY A 133 -1.60 3.26 5.92
CA GLY A 133 -1.36 2.90 4.53
C GLY A 133 -1.28 1.38 4.33
N ALA A 134 -0.63 0.65 5.24
CA ALA A 134 -0.57 -0.81 5.20
C ALA A 134 -1.96 -1.45 5.30
N ILE A 135 -2.83 -0.91 6.16
CA ILE A 135 -4.21 -1.39 6.31
C ILE A 135 -5.05 -1.09 5.08
N VAL A 136 -4.89 0.07 4.45
CA VAL A 136 -5.56 0.36 3.17
C VAL A 136 -5.12 -0.66 2.10
N GLY A 137 -3.84 -0.98 2.03
CA GLY A 137 -3.32 -2.01 1.12
C GLY A 137 -3.87 -3.41 1.39
N LEU A 138 -4.02 -3.77 2.67
CA LEU A 138 -4.66 -5.02 3.11
C LEU A 138 -6.14 -5.08 2.69
N GLN A 139 -6.89 -4.02 2.97
CA GLN A 139 -8.31 -3.90 2.61
C GLN A 139 -8.51 -3.94 1.09
N TRP A 140 -7.68 -3.19 0.37
CA TRP A 140 -7.69 -3.19 -1.09
C TRP A 140 -7.49 -4.60 -1.64
N GLN A 141 -6.49 -5.34 -1.14
CA GLN A 141 -6.20 -6.68 -1.64
C GLN A 141 -7.30 -7.70 -1.30
N LEU A 142 -7.81 -7.67 -0.06
CA LEU A 142 -8.81 -8.64 0.40
C LEU A 142 -10.21 -8.36 -0.15
N GLY A 143 -10.47 -7.13 -0.63
CA GLY A 143 -11.80 -6.70 -1.11
C GLY A 143 -12.66 -6.05 -0.01
N MET A 144 -12.19 -6.05 1.24
CA MET A 144 -12.99 -5.63 2.39
C MET A 144 -13.42 -4.16 2.32
N HIS A 145 -14.53 -3.81 2.97
CA HIS A 145 -15.02 -2.42 3.12
C HIS A 145 -15.30 -1.68 1.80
N GLY A 146 -15.87 -2.35 0.79
CA GLY A 146 -16.28 -1.71 -0.47
C GLY A 146 -15.25 -1.82 -1.59
N PHE A 147 -14.13 -2.51 -1.36
CA PHE A 147 -13.18 -2.88 -2.40
C PHE A 147 -13.56 -4.15 -3.17
N GLU A 148 -14.70 -4.79 -2.86
CA GLU A 148 -15.13 -6.06 -3.48
C GLU A 148 -15.31 -5.93 -4.99
N ALA A 149 -15.98 -4.88 -5.46
CA ALA A 149 -16.13 -4.59 -6.88
C ALA A 149 -14.75 -4.36 -7.55
N GLY A 150 -13.84 -3.68 -6.84
CA GLY A 150 -12.47 -3.51 -7.27
C GLY A 150 -11.74 -4.84 -7.42
N LYS A 151 -11.85 -5.74 -6.43
CA LYS A 151 -11.25 -7.07 -6.40
C LYS A 151 -11.75 -7.96 -7.54
N LEU A 152 -13.06 -8.03 -7.73
CA LEU A 152 -13.68 -8.80 -8.81
C LEU A 152 -13.17 -8.34 -10.19
N ARG A 153 -13.02 -7.02 -10.41
CA ARG A 153 -12.42 -6.49 -11.65
C ARG A 153 -10.95 -6.91 -11.84
N ARG A 154 -10.18 -7.12 -10.76
CA ARG A 154 -8.80 -7.61 -10.86
C ARG A 154 -8.75 -9.10 -11.16
N GLU A 155 -9.62 -9.87 -10.51
CA GLU A 155 -9.74 -11.31 -10.70
C GLU A 155 -10.29 -11.65 -12.10
N ALA A 156 -11.19 -10.81 -12.63
CA ALA A 156 -11.69 -10.89 -14.01
C ALA A 156 -10.67 -10.42 -15.07
N GLY A 157 -9.52 -9.86 -14.66
CA GLY A 157 -8.52 -9.31 -15.59
C GLY A 157 -8.98 -8.04 -16.31
N GLU A 158 -10.02 -7.37 -15.82
CA GLU A 158 -10.64 -6.18 -16.42
C GLU A 158 -9.97 -4.85 -15.99
N LEU A 159 -9.01 -4.91 -15.06
CA LEU A 159 -8.22 -3.73 -14.74
C LEU A 159 -7.38 -3.29 -15.94
N ALA A 160 -7.42 -2.00 -16.23
CA ALA A 160 -6.56 -1.40 -17.24
C ALA A 160 -5.09 -1.74 -16.94
N PRO A 161 -4.33 -2.25 -17.93
CA PRO A 161 -2.94 -2.58 -17.72
C PRO A 161 -2.14 -1.35 -17.28
N VAL A 162 -1.43 -1.48 -16.16
CA VAL A 162 -0.61 -0.39 -15.63
C VAL A 162 0.80 -0.46 -16.22
N LEU A 163 1.26 0.63 -16.81
CA LEU A 163 2.66 0.83 -17.21
C LEU A 163 3.51 1.08 -15.96
N VAL A 164 4.06 0.03 -15.34
CA VAL A 164 5.03 0.19 -14.25
C VAL A 164 6.44 0.26 -14.84
N LYS A 165 7.30 1.16 -14.34
CA LYS A 165 8.72 1.14 -14.69
C LYS A 165 9.34 -0.17 -14.25
N ALA A 166 10.17 -0.77 -15.10
CA ALA A 166 10.89 -1.99 -14.76
C ALA A 166 11.72 -1.79 -13.48
N ASP A 167 11.45 -2.60 -12.45
CA ASP A 167 12.27 -2.67 -11.25
C ASP A 167 13.66 -3.17 -11.66
N ALA A 168 14.66 -2.30 -11.66
CA ALA A 168 16.06 -2.67 -11.94
C ALA A 168 16.68 -3.60 -10.87
N ARG A 169 15.90 -4.02 -9.86
CA ARG A 169 16.30 -4.87 -8.72
C ARG A 169 15.77 -6.31 -8.81
N ALA A 170 15.12 -6.68 -9.92
CA ALA A 170 14.62 -8.03 -10.19
C ALA A 170 15.50 -8.80 -11.20
N ALA A 171 16.74 -8.37 -11.41
CA ALA A 171 17.75 -9.03 -12.24
C ALA A 171 18.95 -9.44 -11.38
#